data_AF-A0A2S2QYP3-F1
#
_entry.id   AF-A0A2S2QYP3-F1
#
_cell.length_a   1.000
_cell.length_b   1.000
_cell.length_c   1.000
_cell.angle_alpha   90.00
_cell.angle_beta   90.00
_cell.angle_gamma   90.00
#
_symmetry.space_group_name_H-M   'P 1'
#
loop_
_entity.id
_entity.type
_entity.pdbx_description
1 polymer ?
#
loop_
_entity_poly.entity_id
_entity_poly.type
_entity_poly.pdbx_seq_one_letter_code
_entity_poly.pdbx_strand_id
1 'polypeptide(L)'
;MLKINVQDFKKKTQIFTDYYSLQNFDDEAELWYNHRRDKQLSNKELESLDLCEVVKETGFFFPIIKQALHITLALSCTTSTIERSFSTLRRVKTWLRSTMAENCLNGKN
;
A
#
# COMPACT_ATOMS: atom_id res chain seq x y z
N MET A 1 21.09 2.80 9.64
CA MET A 1 20.68 4.16 10.09
C MET A 1 19.51 4.60 9.23
N LEU A 2 18.35 4.93 9.81
CA LEU A 2 17.19 5.40 9.04
C LEU A 2 17.60 6.63 8.22
N LYS A 3 17.50 6.55 6.89
CA LYS A 3 17.93 7.62 5.96
C LYS A 3 17.02 8.87 6.01
N ILE A 4 15.90 8.79 6.73
CA ILE A 4 14.86 9.83 6.74
C ILE A 4 14.95 10.62 8.05
N ASN A 5 15.07 11.94 7.91
CA ASN A 5 15.03 12.90 9.00
C ASN A 5 13.64 12.91 9.66
N VAL A 6 13.58 13.03 10.99
CA VAL A 6 12.35 13.12 11.80
C VAL A 6 11.39 14.18 11.24
N GLN A 7 11.93 15.33 10.83
CA GLN A 7 11.13 16.44 10.29
C GLN A 7 10.48 16.11 8.95
N ASP A 8 11.16 15.33 8.10
CA ASP A 8 10.63 14.88 6.81
C ASP A 8 9.57 13.78 7.01
N PHE A 9 9.78 12.90 8.00
CA PHE A 9 8.80 11.92 8.42
C PHE A 9 7.50 12.60 8.89
N LYS A 10 7.60 13.61 9.76
CA LYS A 10 6.44 14.34 10.29
C LYS A 10 5.61 15.03 9.19
N LYS A 11 6.26 15.59 8.17
CA LYS A 11 5.56 16.19 7.02
C LYS A 11 4.78 15.14 6.22
N LYS A 12 5.39 13.98 5.97
CA LYS A 12 4.74 12.88 5.24
C LYS A 12 3.58 12.29 6.02
N THR A 13 3.73 12.17 7.34
CA THR A 13 2.65 11.68 8.19
C THR A 13 1.50 12.66 8.25
N GLN A 14 1.75 13.97 8.32
CA GLN A 14 0.69 14.98 8.29
C GLN A 14 -0.17 14.91 7.03
N ILE A 15 0.45 14.81 5.85
CA ILE A 15 -0.29 14.65 4.58
C ILE A 15 -1.18 13.41 4.60
N PHE A 16 -0.67 12.30 5.15
CA PHE A 16 -1.42 11.05 5.25
C PHE A 16 -2.56 11.15 6.27
N THR A 17 -2.31 11.76 7.43
CA THR A 17 -3.30 12.00 8.48
C THR A 17 -4.44 12.88 7.97
N ASP A 18 -4.13 13.97 7.26
CA ASP A 18 -5.12 14.87 6.69
C ASP A 18 -6.02 14.14 5.69
N TYR A 19 -5.43 13.29 4.84
CA TYR A 19 -6.17 12.54 3.83
C TYR A 19 -7.11 11.48 4.43
N TYR A 20 -6.66 10.75 5.46
CA TYR A 20 -7.43 9.67 6.08
C TYR A 20 -8.18 10.07 7.35
N SER A 21 -8.06 11.34 7.78
CA SER A 21 -8.69 11.88 9.01
C SER A 21 -8.43 11.03 10.26
N LEU A 22 -7.18 10.58 10.46
CA LEU A 22 -6.79 9.78 11.62
C LEU A 22 -6.61 10.67 12.86
N GLN A 23 -7.38 10.42 13.92
CA GLN A 23 -7.25 11.17 15.18
C GLN A 23 -6.01 10.71 15.97
N ASN A 24 -5.29 11.65 16.60
CA ASN A 24 -4.13 11.40 17.47
C ASN A 24 -2.97 10.61 16.82
N PHE A 25 -2.82 10.70 15.50
CA PHE A 25 -1.76 10.01 14.76
C PHE A 25 -0.36 10.55 15.07
N ASP A 26 -0.23 11.87 15.29
CA ASP A 26 1.08 12.53 15.40
C ASP A 26 1.92 12.02 16.58
N ASP A 27 1.31 11.89 17.76
CA ASP A 27 2.00 11.44 18.98
C ASP A 27 2.41 9.97 18.87
N GLU A 28 1.51 9.13 18.36
CA GLU A 28 1.75 7.70 18.17
C GLU A 28 2.83 7.46 17.10
N ALA A 29 2.85 8.29 16.05
CA ALA A 29 3.87 8.25 15.00
C ALA A 29 5.25 8.65 15.50
N GLU A 30 5.34 9.66 16.37
CA GLU A 30 6.60 10.07 16.98
C GLU A 30 7.15 8.98 17.91
N LEU A 31 6.29 8.40 18.75
CA LEU A 31 6.63 7.25 19.60
C LEU A 31 7.11 6.05 18.77
N TRP A 32 6.40 5.70 17.70
CA TRP A 32 6.78 4.60 16.83
C TRP A 32 8.10 4.85 16.11
N TYR A 33 8.34 6.08 15.64
CA TYR A 33 9.61 6.45 15.02
C TYR A 33 10.79 6.28 15.99
N ASN A 34 10.62 6.75 17.23
CA ASN A 34 11.66 6.63 18.26
C ASN A 34 11.89 5.18 18.67
N HIS A 35 10.83 4.41 18.92
CA HIS A 35 10.91 2.98 19.21
C HIS A 35 11.66 2.21 18.10
N ARG A 36 11.39 2.54 16.84
CA ARG A 36 12.05 1.90 15.69
C ARG A 36 13.50 2.39 15.48
N ARG A 37 13.81 3.60 15.91
CA ARG A 37 15.16 4.16 15.92
C ARG A 37 16.04 3.51 17.00
N ASP A 38 15.48 3.28 18.18
CA ASP A 38 16.17 2.70 19.34
C ASP A 38 16.48 1.21 19.15
N LYS A 39 15.63 0.48 18.42
CA LYS A 39 15.89 -0.92 18.05
C LYS A 39 17.13 -1.13 17.16
N GLN A 40 17.82 -0.06 16.69
CA GLN A 40 19.03 -0.07 15.83
C GLN A 40 19.23 -1.39 15.05
N LEU A 41 18.28 -1.72 14.17
CA LEU A 41 18.42 -2.89 13.32
C LEU A 41 19.67 -2.73 12.47
N SER A 42 20.53 -3.75 12.47
CA SER A 42 21.64 -3.82 11.52
C SER A 42 21.06 -3.68 10.10
N ASN A 43 21.74 -2.94 9.20
CA ASN A 43 21.22 -2.67 7.84
C ASN A 43 20.80 -3.96 7.08
N LYS A 44 21.35 -5.12 7.44
CA LYS A 44 20.99 -6.44 6.87
C LYS A 44 19.62 -6.94 7.33
N GLU A 45 19.23 -6.66 8.57
CA GLU A 45 17.95 -7.10 9.12
C GLU A 45 16.78 -6.22 8.63
N LEU A 46 17.09 -4.99 8.19
CA LEU A 46 16.09 -4.07 7.62
C LEU A 46 15.58 -4.58 6.26
N GLU A 47 16.46 -5.20 5.47
CA GLU A 47 16.09 -5.79 4.17
C GLU A 47 15.32 -7.11 4.31
N SER A 48 15.52 -7.83 5.42
CA SER A 48 14.79 -9.07 5.74
C SER A 48 13.57 -8.85 6.63
N LEU A 49 13.20 -7.60 6.90
CA LEU A 49 12.13 -7.30 7.86
C LEU A 49 10.78 -7.72 7.28
N ASP A 50 10.18 -8.76 7.88
CA ASP A 50 8.85 -9.21 7.49
C ASP A 50 7.81 -8.18 7.93
N LEU A 51 7.04 -7.66 6.95
CA LEU A 51 5.97 -6.72 7.21
C LEU A 51 4.91 -7.31 8.15
N CYS A 52 4.73 -8.64 8.10
CA CYS A 52 3.83 -9.37 8.99
C CYS A 52 4.28 -9.30 10.45
N GLU A 53 5.59 -9.36 10.72
CA GLU A 53 6.14 -9.19 12.07
C GLU A 53 5.95 -7.76 12.58
N VAL A 54 6.19 -6.76 11.74
CA VAL A 54 5.97 -5.34 12.09
C VAL A 54 4.50 -5.06 12.43
N VAL A 55 3.55 -5.65 11.70
CA VAL A 55 2.12 -5.51 11.97
C VAL A 55 1.72 -6.23 13.27
N LYS A 56 2.35 -7.36 13.59
CA LYS A 56 2.13 -8.06 14.87
C LYS A 56 2.64 -7.26 16.06
N GLU A 57 3.85 -6.69 15.96
CA GLU A 57 4.44 -5.86 17.03
C GLU A 57 3.61 -4.60 17.31
N THR A 58 3.10 -3.95 16.26
CA THR A 58 2.29 -2.73 16.40
C THR A 58 0.89 -2.99 16.95
N GLY A 59 0.38 -4.23 16.88
CA GLY A 59 -1.00 -4.53 17.23
C GLY A 59 -1.41 -4.38 18.69
N PHE A 60 -0.46 -4.35 19.63
CA PHE A 60 -0.75 -4.19 21.06
C PHE A 60 -0.48 -2.77 21.57
N PHE A 61 0.59 -2.13 21.08
CA PHE A 61 1.06 -0.83 21.60
C PHE A 61 0.69 0.37 20.73
N PHE A 62 0.39 0.15 19.44
CA PHE A 62 0.22 1.21 18.44
C PHE A 62 -0.99 0.93 17.52
N PRO A 63 -2.23 1.09 18.03
CA PRO A 63 -3.44 0.77 17.29
C PRO A 63 -3.66 1.65 16.06
N ILE A 64 -3.31 2.95 16.13
CA ILE A 64 -3.50 3.89 15.03
C ILE A 64 -2.46 3.62 13.92
N ILE A 65 -1.21 3.34 14.30
CA ILE A 65 -0.16 2.97 13.34
C ILE A 65 -0.49 1.66 12.64
N LYS A 66 -1.06 0.67 13.36
CA LYS A 66 -1.55 -0.56 12.75
C LYS A 66 -2.63 -0.29 11.70
N GLN A 67 -3.57 0.61 11.99
CA GLN A 67 -4.60 0.99 11.03
C GLN A 67 -3.99 1.64 9.78
N ALA A 68 -3.02 2.54 9.93
CA ALA A 68 -2.32 3.16 8.81
C ALA A 68 -1.51 2.15 7.98
N LEU A 69 -0.87 1.17 8.62
CA LEU A 69 -0.17 0.07 7.94
C LEU A 69 -1.13 -0.80 7.13
N HIS A 70 -2.31 -1.11 7.67
CA HIS A 70 -3.35 -1.84 6.93
C HIS A 70 -3.85 -1.06 5.72
N ILE A 71 -4.11 0.24 5.85
CA ILE A 71 -4.53 1.10 4.73
C ILE A 71 -3.47 1.07 3.63
N THR A 72 -2.20 1.25 4.00
CA THR A 72 -1.06 1.25 3.07
C THR A 72 -0.90 -0.10 2.36
N LEU A 73 -1.07 -1.21 3.09
CA LEU A 73 -1.01 -2.56 2.54
C LEU A 73 -2.21 -2.86 1.60
N ALA A 74 -3.40 -2.36 1.94
CA ALA A 74 -4.57 -2.49 1.08
C ALA A 74 -4.40 -1.68 -0.22
N LEU A 75 -3.81 -0.48 -0.16
CA LEU A 75 -3.51 0.34 -1.33
C LEU A 75 -2.54 -0.35 -2.29
N SER A 76 -1.47 -0.96 -1.80
CA SER A 76 -0.52 -1.69 -2.65
C SER A 76 -1.13 -2.96 -3.27
N CYS A 77 -2.04 -3.63 -2.56
CA CYS A 77 -2.73 -4.81 -3.07
C CYS A 77 -3.81 -4.47 -4.12
N THR A 78 -4.52 -3.36 -3.92
CA THR A 78 -5.63 -2.95 -4.79
C THR A 78 -5.17 -2.43 -6.15
N THR A 79 -4.02 -1.78 -6.26
CA THR A 79 -3.47 -1.35 -7.56
C THR A 79 -3.29 -2.54 -8.51
N SER A 80 -2.70 -3.64 -8.04
CA SER A 80 -2.53 -4.87 -8.85
C SER A 80 -3.88 -5.51 -9.23
N THR A 81 -4.84 -5.51 -8.31
CA THR A 81 -6.17 -6.11 -8.52
C THR A 81 -7.01 -5.31 -9.53
N ILE A 82 -6.95 -3.99 -9.45
CA ILE A 82 -7.63 -3.06 -10.35
C ILE A 82 -7.01 -3.17 -11.76
N GLU A 83 -5.68 -3.19 -11.88
CA GLU A 83 -4.99 -3.41 -13.16
C GLU A 83 -5.36 -4.75 -13.80
N ARG A 84 -5.41 -5.83 -13.00
CA ARG A 84 -5.85 -7.14 -13.47
C ARG A 84 -7.30 -7.11 -13.98
N SER A 85 -8.19 -6.43 -13.26
CA SER A 85 -9.61 -6.29 -13.63
C SER A 85 -9.81 -5.43 -14.88
N PHE A 86 -9.06 -4.34 -15.03
CA PHE A 86 -9.09 -3.53 -16.25
C PHE A 86 -8.48 -4.28 -17.44
N SER A 87 -7.44 -5.08 -17.22
CA SER A 87 -6.82 -5.91 -18.26
C SER A 87 -7.77 -6.99 -18.77
N THR A 88 -8.47 -7.70 -17.87
CA THR A 88 -9.48 -8.69 -18.26
C THR A 88 -10.63 -8.04 -19.01
N LEU A 89 -11.15 -6.90 -18.52
CA LEU A 89 -12.21 -6.17 -19.20
C LEU A 89 -11.76 -5.67 -20.58
N ARG A 90 -10.53 -5.18 -20.70
CA ARG A 90 -9.92 -4.80 -21.98
C ARG A 90 -9.84 -5.99 -22.93
N ARG A 91 -9.42 -7.17 -22.46
CA ARG A 91 -9.39 -8.41 -23.25
C ARG A 91 -10.78 -8.82 -23.71
N VAL A 92 -11.77 -8.84 -22.81
CA VAL A 92 -13.17 -9.17 -23.15
C VAL A 92 -13.73 -8.19 -24.18
N LYS A 93 -13.51 -6.88 -23.99
CA LYS A 93 -13.92 -5.85 -24.94
C LYS A 93 -13.26 -6.04 -26.31
N THR A 94 -11.96 -6.34 -26.35
CA THR A 94 -11.24 -6.59 -27.60
C THR A 94 -11.78 -7.83 -28.30
N TRP A 95 -11.99 -8.93 -27.56
CA TRP A 95 -12.55 -10.17 -28.10
C TRP A 95 -13.94 -9.96 -28.69
N LEU A 96 -14.82 -9.26 -27.98
CA LEU A 96 -16.15 -8.94 -28.48
C LEU A 96 -16.09 -8.14 -29.79
N ARG A 97 -15.19 -7.15 -29.87
CA ARG A 97 -15.01 -6.34 -31.08
C ARG A 97 -14.44 -7.16 -32.24
N SER A 98 -13.46 -8.03 -32.01
CA SER A 98 -12.90 -8.90 -33.05
C SER A 98 -13.93 -9.91 -33.53
N THR A 99 -14.69 -10.53 -32.63
CA THR A 99 -15.73 -11.49 -32.99
C THR A 99 -16.88 -10.83 -33.76
N MET A 100 -17.31 -9.63 -33.37
CA MET A 100 -18.32 -8.89 -34.15
C MET A 100 -17.80 -8.50 -35.54
N ALA A 101 -16.54 -8.06 -35.65
CA ALA A 101 -15.93 -7.76 -36.94
C ALA A 101 -15.77 -9.02 -37.81
N GLU A 102 -15.32 -10.13 -37.23
CA GLU A 102 -15.17 -11.42 -37.90
C GLU A 102 -16.52 -11.98 -38.35
N ASN A 103 -17.57 -11.90 -37.53
CA ASN A 103 -18.93 -12.29 -37.91
C ASN A 103 -19.48 -11.45 -39.08
N CYS A 104 -19.15 -10.15 -39.14
CA CYS A 104 -19.52 -9.29 -40.27
C CYS A 104 -18.70 -9.55 -41.54
N LEU A 105 -17.42 -9.93 -41.41
CA LEU A 105 -16.52 -10.15 -42.54
C LEU A 105 -16.63 -11.57 -43.12
N ASN A 106 -16.91 -12.57 -42.28
CA ASN A 106 -17.13 -13.97 -42.68
C ASN A 106 -18.61 -14.26 -43.00
N GLY A 107 -19.45 -13.23 -43.10
CA GLY A 107 -20.85 -13.33 -43.50
C GLY A 107 -20.99 -13.65 -44.98
N LYS A 108 -20.78 -14.91 -45.38
CA LYS A 108 -21.53 -15.71 -46.37
C LYS A 108 -20.75 -16.98 -46.76
N ASN A 109 -21.26 -18.13 -46.30
CA ASN A 109 -21.73 -19.20 -47.18
C ASN A 109 -23.22 -19.39 -46.89
#